data_AF-A0A2G4SGA0-F1
#
_entry.id   AF-A0A2G4SGA0-F1
#
_cell.length_a   1.000
_cell.length_b   1.000
_cell.length_c   1.000
_cell.angle_alpha   90.00
_cell.angle_beta   90.00
_cell.angle_gamma   90.00
#
_symmetry.space_group_name_H-M   'P 1'
#
loop_
_entity.id
_entity.type
_entity.pdbx_description
1 polymer ?
#
loop_
_entity_poly.entity_id
_entity_poly.type
_entity_poly.pdbx_seq_one_letter_code
_entity_poly.pdbx_strand_id
1 'polypeptide(L)'
;MLTFLLFLYFCLFAQAFYIKTELLRDTAQVHYESIVDTVLGQHNEKLLLELSQIIKDPHHLYEALKPEAELLLGSEPMQVCVAQMPGMIANQIHEQSTFIYNQIYPILKRRWLTADNDYHQMISQSVSDEVVEDLSDSLELLNMDITDDIIDTLRDFDMIGNIKRSLLNCQSTFSNTAISTLWSTAVEKKETKSLLDSYKARLISDLQSQLYSRVYELASSIYQDTI
;
A
#
# COMPACT_ATOMS: atom_id res chain seq x y z
N MET A 1 -20.27 -33.65 -38.23
CA MET A 1 -19.74 -34.24 -36.98
C MET A 1 -18.29 -33.86 -36.72
N LEU A 2 -17.37 -33.97 -37.68
CA LEU A 2 -15.95 -33.62 -37.50
C LEU A 2 -15.71 -32.16 -37.07
N THR A 3 -16.44 -31.21 -37.66
CA THR A 3 -16.39 -29.77 -37.30
C THR A 3 -16.92 -29.48 -35.89
N PHE A 4 -17.92 -30.23 -35.43
CA PHE A 4 -18.48 -30.07 -34.08
C PHE A 4 -17.54 -30.65 -33.00
N LEU A 5 -16.86 -31.76 -33.32
CA LEU A 5 -15.82 -32.34 -32.47
C LEU A 5 -14.57 -31.44 -32.38
N LEU A 6 -14.17 -30.82 -33.49
CA LEU A 6 -13.09 -29.82 -33.49
C LEU A 6 -13.47 -28.59 -32.67
N PHE A 7 -14.69 -28.08 -32.79
CA PHE A 7 -15.16 -26.94 -32.00
C PHE A 7 -15.19 -27.25 -30.49
N LEU A 8 -15.69 -28.42 -30.10
CA LEU A 8 -15.66 -28.87 -28.70
C LEU A 8 -14.23 -29.04 -28.17
N TYR A 9 -13.31 -29.58 -28.98
CA TYR A 9 -11.90 -29.69 -28.62
C TYR A 9 -11.25 -28.33 -28.41
N PHE A 10 -11.50 -27.36 -29.31
CA PHE A 10 -11.03 -25.98 -29.15
C PHE A 10 -11.63 -25.29 -27.91
N CYS A 11 -12.91 -25.48 -27.62
CA CYS A 11 -13.54 -24.93 -26.41
C CYS A 11 -12.95 -25.52 -25.12
N LEU A 12 -12.72 -26.84 -25.08
CA LEU A 12 -12.12 -27.49 -23.92
C LEU A 12 -10.66 -27.08 -23.72
N PHE A 13 -9.89 -26.94 -24.79
CA PHE A 13 -8.52 -26.41 -24.73
C PHE A 13 -8.49 -24.95 -24.28
N ALA A 14 -9.36 -24.10 -24.83
CA ALA A 14 -9.47 -22.71 -24.42
C ALA A 14 -9.88 -22.58 -22.95
N GLN A 15 -10.81 -23.42 -22.45
CA GLN A 15 -11.19 -23.45 -21.05
C GLN A 15 -10.05 -23.93 -20.14
N ALA A 16 -9.37 -25.01 -20.49
CA ALA A 16 -8.24 -25.52 -19.70
C ALA A 16 -7.07 -24.53 -19.65
N PHE A 17 -6.82 -23.83 -20.76
CA PHE A 17 -5.83 -22.76 -20.86
C PHE A 17 -6.22 -21.57 -19.96
N TYR A 18 -7.46 -21.09 -20.10
CA TYR A 18 -8.00 -19.99 -19.31
C TYR A 18 -7.95 -20.26 -17.79
N ILE A 19 -8.24 -21.48 -17.35
CA ILE A 19 -8.19 -21.88 -15.93
C ILE A 19 -6.75 -21.84 -15.37
N LYS A 20 -5.75 -22.24 -16.17
CA LYS A 20 -4.34 -22.23 -15.74
C LYS A 20 -3.76 -20.82 -15.63
N THR A 21 -4.15 -19.94 -16.55
CA THR A 21 -3.79 -18.51 -16.56
C THR A 21 -4.35 -17.77 -15.35
N GLU A 22 -5.59 -18.06 -14.94
CA GLU A 22 -6.14 -17.48 -13.71
C GLU A 22 -5.36 -17.93 -12.47
N LEU A 23 -4.91 -19.19 -12.41
CA LEU A 23 -4.17 -19.73 -11.27
C LEU A 23 -2.84 -19.00 -11.02
N LEU A 24 -2.02 -18.76 -12.06
CA LEU A 24 -0.71 -18.10 -11.88
C LEU A 24 -0.83 -16.68 -11.35
N ARG A 25 -1.78 -15.92 -11.90
CA ARG A 25 -2.04 -14.55 -11.47
C ARG A 25 -2.60 -14.52 -10.06
N ASP A 26 -3.45 -15.48 -9.69
CA ASP A 26 -4.01 -15.56 -8.34
C ASP A 26 -2.90 -15.90 -7.32
N THR A 27 -1.95 -16.78 -7.66
CA THR A 27 -0.72 -17.01 -6.85
C THR A 27 0.10 -15.72 -6.71
N ALA A 28 0.32 -15.00 -7.82
CA ALA A 28 1.02 -13.71 -7.79
C ALA A 28 0.28 -12.68 -6.94
N GLN A 29 -1.05 -12.63 -7.02
CA GLN A 29 -1.88 -11.75 -6.19
C GLN A 29 -1.66 -12.01 -4.70
N VAL A 30 -1.75 -13.27 -4.27
CA VAL A 30 -1.52 -13.65 -2.87
C VAL A 30 -0.11 -13.24 -2.43
N HIS A 31 0.90 -13.41 -3.29
CA HIS A 31 2.27 -13.00 -3.01
C HIS A 31 2.38 -11.48 -2.73
N TYR A 32 1.86 -10.64 -3.63
CA TYR A 32 1.92 -9.19 -3.48
C TYR A 32 1.07 -8.68 -2.30
N GLU A 33 -0.12 -9.24 -2.12
CA GLU A 33 -0.99 -8.95 -0.97
C GLU A 33 -0.27 -9.25 0.35
N SER A 34 0.38 -10.42 0.46
CA SER A 34 1.11 -10.79 1.67
C SER A 34 2.25 -9.84 1.99
N ILE A 35 3.00 -9.37 1.00
CA ILE A 35 4.10 -8.40 1.21
C ILE A 35 3.53 -7.06 1.68
N VAL A 36 2.52 -6.55 0.97
CA VAL A 36 1.87 -5.28 1.28
C VAL A 36 1.29 -5.29 2.70
N ASP A 37 0.56 -6.35 3.06
CA ASP A 37 -0.04 -6.50 4.39
C ASP A 37 1.02 -6.56 5.49
N THR A 38 2.11 -7.30 5.26
CA THR A 38 3.19 -7.41 6.24
C THR A 38 3.86 -6.07 6.49
N VAL A 39 4.25 -5.36 5.43
CA VAL A 39 4.98 -4.10 5.55
C VAL A 39 4.07 -3.00 6.11
N LEU A 40 2.85 -2.86 5.57
CA LEU A 40 1.88 -1.89 6.11
C LEU A 40 1.57 -2.22 7.57
N GLY A 41 1.29 -3.47 7.90
CA GLY A 41 0.99 -3.91 9.27
C GLY A 41 2.08 -3.51 10.26
N GLN A 42 3.35 -3.79 9.95
CA GLN A 42 4.48 -3.44 10.81
C GLN A 42 4.63 -1.94 11.04
N HIS A 43 4.58 -1.13 9.98
CA HIS A 43 4.72 0.33 10.08
C HIS A 43 3.51 0.97 10.77
N ASN A 44 2.31 0.47 10.49
CA ASN A 44 1.06 0.93 11.09
C ASN A 44 1.04 0.63 12.59
N GLU A 45 1.36 -0.60 12.99
CA GLU A 45 1.46 -1.00 14.39
C GLU A 45 2.46 -0.12 15.13
N LYS A 46 3.65 0.08 14.55
CA LYS A 46 4.67 0.93 15.16
C LYS A 46 4.20 2.36 15.40
N LEU A 47 3.62 3.00 14.38
CA LEU A 47 3.12 4.38 14.52
C LEU A 47 1.97 4.46 15.53
N LEU A 48 1.03 3.52 15.50
CA LEU A 48 -0.09 3.48 16.45
C LEU A 48 0.38 3.23 17.88
N LEU A 49 1.40 2.39 18.07
CA LEU A 49 2.03 2.17 19.36
C LEU A 49 2.71 3.44 19.87
N GLU A 50 3.50 4.14 19.03
CA GLU A 50 4.11 5.42 19.36
C GLU A 50 3.03 6.45 19.78
N LEU A 51 1.94 6.56 19.04
CA LEU A 51 0.81 7.44 19.38
C LEU A 51 0.13 7.03 20.69
N SER A 52 -0.07 5.73 20.94
CA SER A 52 -0.70 5.23 22.17
C SER A 52 0.11 5.56 23.42
N GLN A 53 1.45 5.57 23.32
CA GLN A 53 2.33 5.91 24.43
C GLN A 53 2.28 7.39 24.78
N ILE A 54 2.00 8.24 23.79
CA ILE A 54 1.84 9.69 23.92
C ILE A 54 0.49 10.06 24.56
N ILE A 55 -0.56 9.26 24.35
CA ILE A 55 -1.93 9.51 24.86
C ILE A 55 -2.07 9.43 26.40
N LYS A 56 -1.03 9.03 27.13
CA LYS A 56 -1.08 8.79 28.59
C LYS A 56 -1.64 9.94 29.41
N ASP A 57 -1.44 11.19 28.99
CA ASP A 57 -2.21 12.33 29.48
C ASP A 57 -2.43 13.41 28.41
N PRO A 58 -3.49 14.25 28.55
CA PRO A 58 -3.83 15.27 27.55
C PRO A 58 -2.77 16.35 27.35
N HIS A 59 -1.88 16.56 28.32
CA HIS A 59 -0.86 17.61 28.25
C HIS A 59 0.31 17.15 27.37
N HIS A 60 0.87 15.97 27.63
CA HIS A 60 1.93 15.39 26.81
C HIS A 60 1.45 15.07 25.39
N LEU A 61 0.19 14.65 25.24
CA LEU A 61 -0.42 14.47 23.91
C LEU A 61 -0.41 15.78 23.11
N TYR A 62 -0.83 16.87 23.74
CA TYR A 62 -0.83 18.17 23.11
C TYR A 62 0.59 18.64 22.79
N GLU A 63 1.53 18.56 23.73
CA GLU A 63 2.92 18.97 23.49
C GLU A 63 3.59 18.18 22.38
N ALA A 64 3.33 16.88 22.28
CA ALA A 64 3.91 16.02 21.25
C ALA A 64 3.33 16.26 19.85
N LEU A 65 2.01 16.49 19.74
CA LEU A 65 1.33 16.60 18.44
C LEU A 65 1.08 18.04 17.99
N LYS A 66 1.17 19.03 18.88
CA LYS A 66 1.05 20.45 18.52
C LYS A 66 2.00 20.85 17.38
N PRO A 67 3.30 20.48 17.38
CA PRO A 67 4.20 20.88 16.29
C PRO A 67 3.77 20.31 14.92
N GLU A 68 3.29 19.07 14.89
CA GLU A 68 2.75 18.45 13.66
C GLU A 68 1.48 19.18 13.20
N ALA A 69 0.57 19.48 14.12
CA ALA A 69 -0.65 20.23 13.82
C ALA A 69 -0.35 21.63 13.27
N GLU A 70 0.57 22.36 13.91
CA GLU A 70 1.02 23.69 13.46
C GLU A 70 1.62 23.64 12.06
N LEU A 71 2.42 22.61 11.77
CA LEU A 71 2.99 22.39 10.44
C LEU A 71 1.90 22.18 9.38
N LEU A 72 0.89 21.35 9.68
CA LEU A 72 -0.21 21.05 8.76
C LEU A 72 -1.10 22.28 8.51
N LEU A 73 -1.40 23.04 9.56
CA LEU A 73 -2.35 24.14 9.55
C LEU A 73 -1.73 25.46 9.12
N GLY A 74 -0.45 25.68 9.43
CA GLY A 74 0.21 26.98 9.30
C GLY A 74 -0.23 28.01 10.34
N SER A 75 -0.89 27.58 11.41
CA SER A 75 -1.39 28.41 12.50
C SER A 75 -1.47 27.60 13.81
N GLU A 76 -1.63 28.28 14.94
CA GLU A 76 -1.82 27.59 16.22
C GLU A 76 -3.11 26.75 16.23
N PRO A 77 -3.03 25.45 16.57
CA PRO A 77 -4.17 24.56 16.59
C PRO A 77 -4.98 24.66 17.88
N MET A 78 -6.29 24.42 17.81
CA MET A 78 -7.11 24.24 19.00
C MET A 78 -6.75 22.92 19.71
N GLN A 79 -6.54 22.97 21.03
CA GLN A 79 -6.16 21.81 21.84
C GLN A 79 -7.09 20.62 21.68
N VAL A 80 -8.41 20.85 21.62
CA VAL A 80 -9.41 19.79 21.40
C VAL A 80 -9.22 19.07 20.07
N CYS A 81 -8.77 19.77 19.02
CA CYS A 81 -8.52 19.19 17.71
C CYS A 81 -7.21 18.41 17.66
N VAL A 82 -6.17 18.89 18.35
CA VAL A 82 -4.92 18.13 18.52
C VAL A 82 -5.18 16.81 19.26
N ALA A 83 -6.04 16.83 20.28
CA ALA A 83 -6.43 15.62 21.01
C ALA A 83 -7.14 14.57 20.12
N GLN A 84 -7.74 14.98 19.00
CA GLN A 84 -8.38 14.08 18.04
C GLN A 84 -7.42 13.55 16.95
N MET A 85 -6.23 14.12 16.81
CA MET A 85 -5.28 13.73 15.77
C MET A 85 -4.93 12.24 15.75
N PRO A 86 -4.71 11.54 16.88
CA PRO A 86 -4.46 10.10 16.84
C PRO A 86 -5.56 9.32 16.13
N GLY A 87 -6.82 9.69 16.35
CA GLY A 87 -7.97 9.09 15.67
C GLY A 87 -8.01 9.44 14.17
N MET A 88 -7.69 10.69 13.82
CA MET A 88 -7.58 11.11 12.41
C MET A 88 -6.49 10.33 11.68
N ILE A 89 -5.32 10.16 12.31
CA ILE A 89 -4.19 9.40 11.77
C ILE A 89 -4.57 7.92 11.62
N ALA A 90 -5.12 7.31 12.66
CA ALA A 90 -5.54 5.91 12.64
C ALA A 90 -6.57 5.63 11.53
N ASN A 91 -7.52 6.56 11.31
CA ASN A 91 -8.46 6.44 10.21
C ASN A 91 -7.77 6.49 8.85
N GLN A 92 -6.84 7.44 8.64
CA GLN A 92 -6.13 7.52 7.37
C GLN A 92 -5.18 6.35 7.12
N ILE A 93 -4.60 5.75 8.16
CA ILE A 93 -3.85 4.50 8.04
C ILE A 93 -4.74 3.38 7.51
N HIS A 94 -5.94 3.22 8.08
CA HIS A 94 -6.88 2.19 7.66
C HIS A 94 -7.36 2.40 6.20
N GLU A 95 -7.69 3.64 5.85
CA GLU A 95 -8.07 4.02 4.48
C GLU A 95 -6.93 3.78 3.48
N GLN A 96 -5.68 4.09 3.86
CA GLN A 96 -4.51 3.85 3.02
C GLN A 96 -4.30 2.35 2.76
N SER A 97 -4.35 1.53 3.82
CA SER A 97 -4.22 0.07 3.67
C SER A 97 -5.30 -0.50 2.76
N THR A 98 -6.55 -0.10 2.97
CA THR A 98 -7.68 -0.53 2.14
C THR A 98 -7.52 -0.07 0.69
N PHE A 99 -7.08 1.17 0.48
CA PHE A 99 -6.88 1.73 -0.86
C PHE A 99 -5.83 0.95 -1.64
N ILE A 100 -4.66 0.68 -1.04
CA ILE A 100 -3.56 -0.03 -1.71
C ILE A 100 -3.94 -1.48 -1.97
N TYR A 101 -4.50 -2.18 -0.97
CA TYR A 101 -4.89 -3.59 -1.11
C TYR A 101 -5.88 -3.77 -2.28
N ASN A 102 -6.86 -2.87 -2.41
CA ASN A 102 -7.83 -2.89 -3.50
C ASN A 102 -7.24 -2.59 -4.90
N GLN A 103 -6.01 -2.07 -5.00
CA GLN A 103 -5.34 -1.84 -6.29
C GLN A 103 -4.46 -3.01 -6.74
N ILE A 104 -4.10 -3.96 -5.88
CA ILE A 104 -3.19 -5.05 -6.23
C ILE A 104 -3.72 -5.88 -7.40
N TYR A 105 -4.96 -6.36 -7.31
CA TYR A 105 -5.58 -7.12 -8.41
C TYR A 105 -5.69 -6.32 -9.72
N PRO A 106 -6.20 -5.06 -9.73
CA PRO A 106 -6.19 -4.23 -10.93
C PRO A 106 -4.80 -4.02 -11.58
N ILE A 107 -3.75 -3.83 -10.77
CA ILE A 107 -2.38 -3.68 -11.25
C ILE A 107 -1.92 -4.97 -11.92
N LEU A 108 -2.08 -6.10 -11.23
CA LEU A 108 -1.71 -7.41 -11.77
C LEU A 108 -2.44 -7.71 -13.06
N LYS A 109 -3.77 -7.54 -13.08
CA LYS A 109 -4.56 -7.76 -14.29
C LYS A 109 -4.06 -6.95 -15.49
N ARG A 110 -3.54 -5.74 -15.27
CA ARG A 110 -2.99 -4.89 -16.34
C ARG A 110 -1.62 -5.36 -16.81
N ARG A 111 -0.73 -5.72 -15.89
CA ARG A 111 0.68 -6.05 -16.17
C ARG A 111 0.88 -7.51 -16.60
N TRP A 112 0.05 -8.42 -16.11
CA TRP A 112 0.20 -9.87 -16.28
C TRP A 112 -0.24 -10.38 -17.67
N LEU A 113 -1.16 -9.68 -18.33
CA LEU A 113 -1.76 -10.08 -19.61
C LEU A 113 -0.74 -10.32 -20.74
N THR A 114 0.43 -9.70 -20.68
CA THR A 114 1.48 -9.83 -21.70
C THR A 114 2.43 -11.00 -21.46
N ALA A 115 2.43 -11.60 -20.27
CA ALA A 115 3.48 -12.53 -19.85
C ALA A 115 2.99 -13.97 -19.58
N ASP A 116 1.67 -14.19 -19.54
CA ASP A 116 1.05 -15.49 -19.20
C ASP A 116 1.49 -16.67 -20.06
N ASN A 117 1.50 -16.49 -21.38
CA ASN A 117 1.78 -17.58 -22.31
C ASN A 117 3.23 -18.05 -22.19
N ASP A 118 4.15 -17.12 -21.95
CA ASP A 118 5.58 -17.37 -21.91
C ASP A 118 5.94 -18.13 -20.63
N TYR A 119 5.39 -17.73 -19.48
CA TYR A 119 5.63 -18.42 -18.20
C TYR A 119 5.04 -19.84 -18.17
N HIS A 120 3.83 -20.03 -18.68
CA HIS A 120 3.26 -21.37 -18.81
C HIS A 120 4.09 -22.28 -19.71
N GLN A 121 4.62 -21.74 -20.81
CA GLN A 121 5.48 -22.50 -21.70
C GLN A 121 6.79 -22.90 -21.00
N MET A 122 7.42 -21.97 -20.28
CA MET A 122 8.63 -22.25 -19.50
C MET A 122 8.41 -23.36 -18.46
N ILE A 123 7.33 -23.27 -17.68
CA ILE A 123 7.03 -24.28 -16.64
C ILE A 123 6.68 -25.64 -17.25
N SER A 124 6.00 -25.69 -18.40
CA SER A 124 5.59 -26.96 -19.02
C SER A 124 6.67 -27.64 -19.86
N GLN A 125 7.67 -26.91 -20.34
CA GLN A 125 8.81 -27.44 -21.10
C GLN A 125 10.03 -27.75 -20.23
N SER A 126 10.00 -27.25 -18.99
CA SER A 126 10.90 -27.59 -17.91
C SER A 126 11.05 -29.10 -17.71
N VAL A 127 12.30 -29.56 -17.67
CA VAL A 127 12.68 -30.93 -17.21
C VAL A 127 13.82 -30.87 -16.19
N SER A 128 14.25 -29.67 -15.79
CA SER A 128 15.42 -29.43 -14.92
C SER A 128 15.03 -28.76 -13.61
N ASP A 129 15.89 -28.92 -12.61
CA ASP A 129 15.76 -28.27 -11.30
C ASP A 129 16.02 -26.75 -11.36
N GLU A 130 16.50 -26.21 -12.48
CA GLU A 130 16.89 -24.79 -12.67
C GLU A 130 15.73 -23.87 -13.09
N VAL A 131 14.54 -24.42 -13.33
CA VAL A 131 13.40 -23.67 -13.89
C VAL A 131 12.87 -22.57 -12.98
N VAL A 132 13.07 -22.66 -11.66
CA VAL A 132 12.72 -21.57 -10.75
C VAL A 132 13.65 -20.37 -10.95
N GLU A 133 14.93 -20.58 -11.25
CA GLU A 133 15.89 -19.50 -11.54
C GLU A 133 15.55 -18.82 -12.87
N ASP A 134 15.34 -19.60 -13.93
CA ASP A 134 14.94 -19.06 -15.25
C ASP A 134 13.62 -18.27 -15.18
N LEU A 135 12.64 -18.80 -14.42
CA LEU A 135 11.36 -18.13 -14.21
C LEU A 135 11.53 -16.85 -13.39
N SER A 136 12.38 -16.86 -12.35
CA SER A 136 12.71 -15.68 -11.56
C SER A 136 13.30 -14.57 -12.42
N ASP A 137 14.29 -14.89 -13.25
CA ASP A 137 14.91 -13.92 -14.17
C ASP A 137 13.88 -13.34 -15.16
N SER A 138 12.96 -14.19 -15.65
CA SER A 138 11.90 -13.77 -16.57
C SER A 138 10.79 -12.95 -15.90
N LEU A 139 10.62 -13.09 -14.58
CA LEU A 139 9.68 -12.31 -13.78
C LEU A 139 10.26 -10.98 -13.28
N GLU A 140 11.58 -10.77 -13.35
CA GLU A 140 12.23 -9.61 -12.74
C GLU A 140 11.65 -8.28 -13.25
N LEU A 141 11.59 -8.08 -14.56
CA LEU A 141 11.05 -6.85 -15.16
C LEU A 141 9.55 -6.66 -14.86
N LEU A 142 8.78 -7.74 -14.89
CA LEU A 142 7.35 -7.70 -14.56
C LEU A 142 7.16 -7.32 -13.09
N ASN A 143 7.96 -7.89 -12.19
CA ASN A 143 7.94 -7.56 -10.78
C ASN A 143 8.31 -6.11 -10.52
N MET A 144 9.31 -5.59 -11.25
CA MET A 144 9.68 -4.17 -11.15
C MET A 144 8.51 -3.26 -11.54
N ASP A 145 7.86 -3.54 -12.67
CA ASP A 145 6.70 -2.78 -13.14
C ASP A 145 5.51 -2.83 -12.17
N ILE A 146 5.20 -4.00 -11.61
CA ILE A 146 4.14 -4.17 -10.61
C ILE A 146 4.50 -3.43 -9.32
N THR A 147 5.75 -3.52 -8.89
CA THR A 147 6.26 -2.84 -7.71
C THR A 147 6.10 -1.33 -7.85
N ASP A 148 6.51 -0.77 -8.98
CA ASP A 148 6.41 0.66 -9.25
C ASP A 148 4.95 1.14 -9.21
N ASP A 149 4.03 0.40 -9.84
CA ASP A 149 2.60 0.71 -9.80
C ASP A 149 2.01 0.66 -8.38
N ILE A 150 2.45 -0.29 -7.53
CA ILE A 150 2.04 -0.38 -6.12
C ILE A 150 2.58 0.81 -5.32
N ILE A 151 3.85 1.17 -5.53
CA ILE A 151 4.49 2.29 -4.83
C ILE A 151 3.86 3.62 -5.23
N ASP A 152 3.56 3.82 -6.51
CA ASP A 152 2.89 5.02 -6.99
C ASP A 152 1.47 5.12 -6.45
N THR A 153 0.74 4.01 -6.35
CA THR A 153 -0.55 3.95 -5.63
C THR A 153 -0.43 4.44 -4.18
N LEU A 154 0.59 3.99 -3.45
CA LEU A 154 0.87 4.43 -2.08
C LEU A 154 1.23 5.92 -2.00
N ARG A 155 1.98 6.44 -2.98
CA ARG A 155 2.36 7.86 -3.07
C ARG A 155 1.16 8.77 -3.33
N ASP A 156 0.28 8.34 -4.24
CA ASP A 156 -0.93 9.07 -4.64
C ASP A 156 -1.96 9.19 -3.51
N PHE A 157 -1.90 8.30 -2.52
CA PHE A 157 -2.73 8.44 -1.33
C PHE A 157 -2.31 9.65 -0.47
N ASP A 158 -3.13 10.71 -0.53
CA ASP A 158 -2.93 11.97 0.18
C ASP A 158 -3.31 11.90 1.68
N MET A 159 -2.61 11.03 2.42
CA MET A 159 -2.78 10.88 3.87
C MET A 159 -2.66 12.22 4.61
N ILE A 160 -1.64 13.01 4.27
CA ILE A 160 -1.31 14.27 4.97
C ILE A 160 -2.40 15.32 4.70
N GLY A 161 -2.80 15.50 3.44
CA GLY A 161 -3.89 16.41 3.10
C GLY A 161 -5.22 16.00 3.71
N ASN A 162 -5.50 14.70 3.83
CA ASN A 162 -6.70 14.19 4.49
C ASN A 162 -6.70 14.47 6.01
N ILE A 163 -5.56 14.28 6.70
CA ILE A 163 -5.42 14.63 8.12
C ILE A 163 -5.58 16.13 8.30
N LYS A 164 -4.92 16.94 7.46
CA LYS A 164 -5.06 18.40 7.47
C LYS A 164 -6.52 18.83 7.29
N ARG A 165 -7.25 18.23 6.35
CA ARG A 165 -8.68 18.52 6.13
C ARG A 165 -9.52 18.17 7.35
N SER A 166 -9.22 17.06 8.01
CA SER A 166 -9.89 16.62 9.24
C SER A 166 -9.64 17.59 10.40
N LEU A 167 -8.40 18.07 10.54
CA LEU A 167 -8.04 19.10 11.51
C LEU A 167 -8.77 20.43 11.26
N LEU A 168 -8.80 20.90 10.01
CA LEU A 168 -9.52 22.13 9.64
C LEU A 168 -11.03 22.02 9.91
N ASN A 169 -11.63 20.86 9.63
CA ASN A 169 -13.03 20.59 9.93
C ASN A 169 -13.32 20.59 11.43
N CYS A 170 -12.40 20.04 12.24
CA CYS A 170 -12.51 20.13 13.70
C CYS A 170 -12.46 21.60 14.13
N GLN A 171 -11.48 22.38 13.66
CA GLN A 171 -11.36 23.79 14.05
C GLN A 171 -12.59 24.60 13.67
N SER A 172 -13.15 24.43 12.47
CA SER A 172 -14.32 25.18 12.03
C SER A 172 -15.56 24.93 12.90
N THR A 173 -15.69 23.72 13.45
CA THR A 173 -16.77 23.34 14.38
C THR A 173 -16.73 24.19 15.66
N PHE A 174 -15.54 24.47 16.19
CA PHE A 174 -15.37 25.24 17.42
C PHE A 174 -15.20 26.75 17.16
N SER A 175 -14.64 27.15 16.01
CA SER A 175 -14.53 28.56 15.60
C SER A 175 -15.89 29.23 15.39
N ASN A 176 -16.89 28.51 14.89
CA ASN A 176 -18.26 29.04 14.78
C ASN A 176 -18.95 29.23 16.14
N THR A 177 -18.42 28.63 17.20
CA THR A 177 -18.95 28.71 18.56
C THR A 177 -18.19 29.71 19.43
N ALA A 178 -16.99 30.14 19.01
CA ALA A 178 -16.11 31.04 19.74
C ALA A 178 -15.96 32.40 19.04
N ILE A 179 -16.90 33.32 19.29
CA ILE A 179 -16.56 34.76 19.20
C ILE A 179 -15.70 35.08 20.42
N SER A 180 -14.38 35.12 20.22
CA SER A 180 -13.46 36.18 20.67
C SER A 180 -12.09 35.64 21.06
N THR A 181 -11.07 36.42 20.66
CA THR A 181 -9.68 36.46 21.15
C THR A 181 -8.82 35.21 20.84
N LEU A 182 -7.59 35.26 20.32
CA LEU A 182 -6.52 36.24 20.33
C LEU A 182 -5.58 36.04 19.10
N TRP A 183 -4.99 37.13 18.62
CA TRP A 183 -3.57 37.30 18.24
C TRP A 183 -2.90 36.14 17.49
N SER A 184 -2.84 36.26 16.16
CA SER A 184 -1.93 35.50 15.31
C SER A 184 -0.48 35.95 15.56
N THR A 185 0.18 35.37 16.56
CA THR A 185 1.64 35.40 16.59
C THR A 185 2.14 34.47 15.49
N ALA A 186 2.85 35.04 14.52
CA ALA A 186 3.54 34.27 13.50
C ALA A 186 4.45 33.25 14.21
N VAL A 187 4.15 31.96 14.05
CA VAL A 187 4.96 30.89 14.61
C VAL A 187 6.29 30.89 13.86
N GLU A 188 7.38 31.17 14.57
CA GLU A 188 8.72 30.96 14.03
C GLU A 188 8.85 29.50 13.61
N LYS A 189 9.17 29.29 12.33
CA LYS A 189 9.26 27.99 11.68
C LYS A 189 10.45 27.22 12.25
N LYS A 190 10.27 26.61 13.43
CA LYS A 190 11.23 25.65 13.97
C LYS A 190 11.25 24.48 13.01
N GLU A 191 12.43 24.08 12.55
CA GLU A 191 12.63 22.87 11.72
C GLU A 191 12.27 21.65 12.57
N THR A 192 10.99 21.37 12.67
CA THR A 192 10.47 20.18 13.33
C THR A 192 10.30 19.11 12.26
N LYS A 193 11.00 18.00 12.42
CA LYS A 193 10.87 16.85 11.52
C LYS A 193 9.46 16.28 11.65
N SER A 194 8.67 16.31 10.56
CA SER A 194 7.31 15.76 10.58
C SER A 194 7.32 14.26 10.87
N LEU A 195 6.47 13.86 11.82
CA LEU A 195 6.22 12.46 12.15
C LEU A 195 5.62 11.73 10.95
N LEU A 196 4.63 12.34 10.30
CA LEU A 196 3.88 11.76 9.20
C LEU A 196 4.73 11.62 7.94
N ASP A 197 5.55 12.62 7.60
CA ASP A 197 6.49 12.53 6.48
C ASP A 197 7.52 11.42 6.72
N SER A 198 8.04 11.34 7.95
CA SER A 198 9.02 10.30 8.34
C SER A 198 8.41 8.89 8.31
N TYR A 199 7.14 8.75 8.66
CA TYR A 199 6.40 7.50 8.53
C TYR A 199 6.22 7.12 7.05
N LYS A 200 5.68 8.03 6.22
CA LYS A 200 5.45 7.77 4.79
C LYS A 200 6.75 7.39 4.06
N ALA A 201 7.83 8.12 4.29
CA ALA A 201 9.11 7.87 3.63
C ALA A 201 9.68 6.48 3.96
N ARG A 202 9.61 6.08 5.25
CA ARG A 202 10.09 4.75 5.68
C ARG A 202 9.20 3.63 5.14
N LEU A 203 7.89 3.79 5.20
CA LEU A 203 6.94 2.83 4.65
C LEU A 203 7.19 2.58 3.16
N ILE A 204 7.31 3.66 2.36
CA ILE A 204 7.58 3.56 0.92
C ILE A 204 8.90 2.84 0.66
N SER A 205 9.96 3.25 1.35
CA SER A 205 11.30 2.66 1.18
C SER A 205 11.30 1.17 1.48
N ASP A 206 10.71 0.77 2.60
CA ASP A 206 10.70 -0.63 3.02
C ASP A 206 9.80 -1.48 2.12
N LEU A 207 8.63 -0.97 1.72
CA LEU A 207 7.73 -1.67 0.80
C LEU A 207 8.40 -1.91 -0.55
N GLN A 208 9.04 -0.87 -1.11
CA GLN A 208 9.75 -0.96 -2.38
C GLN A 208 10.89 -1.99 -2.30
N SER A 209 11.66 -1.97 -1.21
CA SER A 209 12.73 -2.94 -0.98
C SER A 209 12.21 -4.37 -0.86
N GLN A 210 11.08 -4.60 -0.17
CA GLN A 210 10.52 -5.94 0.01
C GLN A 210 9.95 -6.48 -1.30
N LEU A 211 9.26 -5.65 -2.08
CA LEU A 211 8.67 -6.05 -3.36
C LEU A 211 9.75 -6.39 -4.40
N TYR A 212 10.82 -5.60 -4.54
CA TYR A 212 11.89 -5.92 -5.49
C TYR A 212 12.72 -7.15 -5.12
N SER A 213 12.91 -7.44 -3.82
CA SER A 213 13.83 -8.50 -3.38
C SER A 213 13.24 -9.92 -3.38
N ARG A 214 11.92 -10.05 -3.59
CA ARG A 214 11.20 -11.32 -3.42
C ARG A 214 10.76 -12.00 -4.73
N VAL A 215 11.37 -11.62 -5.86
CA VAL A 215 11.07 -12.23 -7.18
C VAL A 215 11.25 -13.75 -7.17
N TYR A 216 12.31 -14.24 -6.53
CA TYR A 216 12.54 -15.69 -6.41
C TYR A 216 11.45 -16.40 -5.61
N GLU A 217 10.94 -15.76 -4.55
CA GLU A 217 9.81 -16.29 -3.76
C GLU A 217 8.53 -16.37 -4.61
N LEU A 218 8.28 -15.36 -5.45
CA LEU A 218 7.18 -15.36 -6.42
C LEU A 218 7.32 -16.50 -7.43
N ALA A 219 8.49 -16.65 -8.05
CA ALA A 219 8.77 -17.71 -9.02
C ALA A 219 8.58 -19.11 -8.41
N SER A 220 9.10 -19.31 -7.20
CA SER A 220 8.95 -20.58 -6.46
C SER A 220 7.48 -20.89 -6.16
N SER A 221 6.70 -19.89 -5.75
CA SER A 221 5.26 -20.07 -5.45
C SER A 221 4.48 -20.43 -6.72
N ILE A 222 4.73 -19.71 -7.82
CA ILE A 222 4.13 -19.99 -9.14
C ILE A 222 4.44 -21.41 -9.61
N TYR A 223 5.70 -21.83 -9.48
CA TYR A 223 6.13 -23.16 -9.88
C TYR A 223 5.44 -24.26 -9.05
N GLN A 224 5.37 -24.09 -7.73
CA GLN A 224 4.73 -25.03 -6.81
C GLN A 224 3.23 -25.18 -7.07
N ASP A 225 2.52 -24.09 -7.33
CA ASP A 225 1.07 -24.13 -7.58
C ASP A 225 0.71 -24.70 -8.97
N THR A 226 1.69 -24.82 -9.87
CA THR A 226 1.50 -25.32 -11.25
C THR A 226 1.71 -26.83 -11.40
N ILE A 227 2.46 -27.47 -10.48
CA ILE A 227 2.78 -28.91 -10.50
C ILE A 227 1.74 -29.72 -9.72
#